data_AF-A0AAV4PJL7-F1
#
_entry.id   AF-A0AAV4PJL7-F1
#
_cell.length_a   1.000
_cell.length_b   1.000
_cell.length_c   1.000
_cell.angle_alpha   90.00
_cell.angle_beta   90.00
_cell.angle_gamma   90.00
#
_symmetry.space_group_name_H-M   'P 1'
#
loop_
_entity.id
_entity.type
_entity.pdbx_description
1 polymer ?
#
loop_
_entity_poly.entity_id
_entity_poly.type
_entity_poly.pdbx_seq_one_letter_code
_entity_poly.pdbx_strand_id
1 'polypeptide(L)'
;MASETIDKLARIYKNVHDVDLFTGGLAETPLNGAVIGPTFACLLGRQFHYLRRGDRFWYENDIPPSSFTKEQLTEIRKTTLARVLCDNADSADFMQPSAMYITDPFLNAYQTCSSADIPTMDLAKWKTLSPRFQVSATVLKDSLSRAKRQAAALMENEEITINRRSIKLRGYTPQQLNRNLSPAGIMLKPQTQRDEENGLAFNSIEDLMSALPNVDVADLLDIPKVFDCDDQTLPCDHTTKFRTITGWCNNLNNPEWGKSMRIFSRILPPMYADDMSAPKVKGRLGSILPSGRVISTQVHYDVEAPHVRYSLMVMQWGQFLDHDITFTPMNTANGKPLDCSDCESATLVHPECLPITVPADDPYYPPINRTTGRPHMYIVCSVLAGQLTLGRREQLNQVTAFVDASNVYGSDRCEARMLRTFGWGKLNVTRHPNGAKDLLPQTSNHKDCVAPSLALKLVISFVMMNSKCFSIQEFFPHFQIGDNRASEQPALAAMHTIFMREHNRIVTDLQRINPHWSDEMLYQHGIMQHITYSEFTSRVLGKSFANKYDLHSQVEGYFEGYDPNVIPLFSMSSRQQLSDLATVF
;
A
#
# COMPACT_ATOMS: atom_id res chain seq x y z
N MET A 1 -3.51 -32.32 -2.67
CA MET A 1 -2.29 -32.48 -1.86
C MET A 1 -1.69 -33.84 -2.20
N ALA A 2 -0.36 -33.94 -2.36
CA ALA A 2 0.30 -35.21 -2.62
C ALA A 2 0.26 -36.12 -1.37
N SER A 3 0.16 -37.44 -1.58
CA SER A 3 0.09 -38.42 -0.48
C SER A 3 1.28 -38.30 0.48
N GLU A 4 2.48 -38.07 -0.05
CA GLU A 4 3.69 -37.90 0.75
C GLU A 4 3.60 -36.69 1.68
N THR A 5 3.06 -35.56 1.20
CA THR A 5 2.86 -34.35 2.02
C THR A 5 1.84 -34.59 3.13
N ILE A 6 0.77 -35.36 2.85
CA ILE A 6 -0.22 -35.77 3.87
C ILE A 6 0.45 -36.61 4.96
N ASP A 7 1.26 -37.60 4.57
CA ASP A 7 1.97 -38.47 5.51
C ASP A 7 2.95 -37.66 6.39
N LYS A 8 3.66 -36.69 5.80
CA LYS A 8 4.55 -35.77 6.53
C LYS A 8 3.77 -34.93 7.54
N LEU A 9 2.67 -34.30 7.12
CA LEU A 9 1.82 -33.50 8.02
C LEU A 9 1.23 -34.36 9.14
N ALA A 10 0.77 -35.58 8.85
CA ALA A 10 0.22 -36.50 9.85
C ALA A 10 1.27 -36.98 10.88
N ARG A 11 2.56 -37.00 10.51
CA ARG A 11 3.65 -37.29 11.46
C ARG A 11 3.97 -36.09 12.35
N ILE A 12 3.87 -34.88 11.81
CA ILE A 12 4.25 -33.63 12.51
C ILE A 12 3.12 -33.13 13.42
N TYR A 13 1.88 -33.19 12.95
CA TYR A 13 0.70 -32.71 13.69
C TYR A 13 -0.06 -33.87 14.32
N LYS A 14 -0.40 -33.74 15.61
CA LYS A 14 -1.22 -34.73 16.32
C LYS A 14 -2.71 -34.68 15.93
N ASN A 15 -3.17 -33.55 15.39
CA ASN A 15 -4.55 -33.34 14.99
C ASN A 15 -4.61 -32.49 13.72
N VAL A 16 -5.47 -32.87 12.76
CA VAL A 16 -5.62 -32.15 11.48
C VAL A 16 -6.08 -30.70 11.65
N HIS A 17 -6.86 -30.39 12.69
CA HIS A 17 -7.34 -29.03 12.96
C HIS A 17 -6.26 -28.11 13.56
N ASP A 18 -5.07 -28.64 13.82
CA ASP A 18 -3.92 -27.85 14.26
C ASP A 18 -2.99 -27.46 13.10
N VAL A 19 -3.20 -28.00 11.89
CA VAL A 19 -2.53 -27.54 10.68
C VAL A 19 -3.02 -26.13 10.40
N ASP A 20 -2.10 -25.17 10.36
CA ASP A 20 -2.44 -23.79 10.09
C ASP A 20 -2.83 -23.59 8.61
N LEU A 21 -3.62 -22.54 8.36
CA LEU A 21 -4.13 -22.23 7.03
C LEU A 21 -3.03 -22.10 5.99
N PHE A 22 -1.87 -21.57 6.39
CA PHE A 22 -0.80 -21.27 5.48
C PHE A 22 -0.09 -22.56 5.03
N THR A 23 0.37 -23.36 5.99
CA THR A 23 0.93 -24.70 5.77
C THR A 23 -0.01 -25.58 4.95
N GLY A 24 -1.29 -25.63 5.34
CA GLY A 24 -2.29 -26.44 4.66
C GLY A 24 -2.55 -25.99 3.22
N GLY A 25 -2.69 -24.67 3.00
CA GLY A 25 -2.99 -24.10 1.70
C GLY A 25 -1.83 -24.18 0.70
N LEU A 26 -0.58 -24.00 1.15
CA LEU A 26 0.60 -24.22 0.31
C LEU A 26 0.77 -25.69 -0.10
N ALA A 27 0.37 -26.62 0.77
CA ALA A 27 0.43 -28.04 0.48
C ALA A 27 -0.68 -28.52 -0.49
N GLU A 28 -1.66 -27.66 -0.82
CA GLU A 28 -2.69 -28.01 -1.78
C GLU A 28 -2.13 -28.18 -3.19
N THR A 29 -2.77 -29.04 -3.97
CA THR A 29 -2.41 -29.17 -5.39
C THR A 29 -2.98 -27.95 -6.13
N PRO A 30 -2.18 -27.22 -6.94
CA PRO A 30 -2.68 -26.10 -7.72
C PRO A 30 -3.85 -26.50 -8.62
N LEU A 31 -4.80 -25.58 -8.81
CA LEU A 31 -5.90 -25.78 -9.75
C LEU A 31 -5.38 -25.79 -11.20
N ASN A 32 -6.16 -26.37 -12.12
CA ASN A 32 -5.79 -26.40 -13.54
C ASN A 32 -5.59 -24.99 -14.11
N GLY A 33 -4.37 -24.70 -14.55
CA GLY A 33 -4.00 -23.38 -15.07
C GLY A 33 -3.94 -22.27 -14.03
N ALA A 34 -3.93 -22.62 -12.75
CA ALA A 34 -3.67 -21.72 -11.63
C ALA A 34 -2.27 -22.00 -11.05
N VAL A 35 -1.80 -21.11 -10.18
CA VAL A 35 -0.55 -21.33 -9.43
C VAL A 35 -0.78 -21.75 -7.98
N ILE A 36 -2.03 -21.68 -7.52
CA ILE A 36 -2.42 -21.97 -6.14
C ILE A 36 -3.57 -22.98 -6.06
N GLY A 37 -3.70 -23.60 -4.89
CA GLY A 37 -4.76 -24.54 -4.56
C GLY A 37 -6.14 -23.89 -4.34
N PRO A 38 -7.20 -24.72 -4.23
CA PRO A 38 -8.58 -24.27 -4.08
C PRO A 38 -8.85 -23.35 -2.88
N THR A 39 -8.20 -23.55 -1.73
CA THR A 39 -8.43 -22.74 -0.54
C THR A 39 -7.93 -21.32 -0.75
N PHE A 40 -6.69 -21.15 -1.21
CA PHE A 40 -6.14 -19.83 -1.49
C PHE A 40 -6.82 -19.18 -2.70
N ALA A 41 -7.20 -19.94 -3.73
CA ALA A 41 -7.99 -19.42 -4.84
C ALA A 41 -9.36 -18.87 -4.37
N CYS A 42 -9.98 -19.54 -3.39
CA CYS A 42 -11.22 -19.07 -2.77
C CYS A 42 -11.01 -17.77 -2.00
N LEU A 43 -9.99 -17.71 -1.14
CA LEU A 43 -9.70 -16.54 -0.30
C LEU A 43 -9.30 -15.33 -1.15
N LEU A 44 -8.28 -15.46 -2.01
CA LEU A 44 -7.85 -14.37 -2.88
C LEU A 44 -8.95 -13.94 -3.85
N GLY A 45 -9.70 -14.89 -4.41
CA GLY A 45 -10.82 -14.58 -5.30
C GLY A 45 -11.88 -13.70 -4.63
N ARG A 46 -12.26 -14.01 -3.38
CA ARG A 46 -13.17 -13.18 -2.58
C ARG A 46 -12.58 -11.81 -2.26
N GLN A 47 -11.30 -11.75 -1.92
CA GLN A 47 -10.65 -10.49 -1.57
C GLN A 47 -10.56 -9.55 -2.78
N PHE A 48 -10.10 -10.03 -3.94
CA PHE A 48 -10.10 -9.22 -5.17
C PHE A 48 -11.51 -8.79 -5.58
N HIS A 49 -12.51 -9.64 -5.36
CA HIS A 49 -13.91 -9.30 -5.62
C HIS A 49 -14.36 -8.11 -4.77
N TYR A 50 -14.05 -8.11 -3.46
CA TYR A 50 -14.40 -6.99 -2.58
C TYR A 50 -13.58 -5.74 -2.84
N LEU A 51 -12.30 -5.87 -3.19
CA LEU A 51 -11.48 -4.73 -3.60
C LEU A 51 -12.04 -4.03 -4.83
N ARG A 52 -12.47 -4.78 -5.85
CA ARG A 52 -13.11 -4.22 -7.05
C ARG A 52 -14.44 -3.54 -6.74
N ARG A 53 -15.33 -4.22 -5.99
CA ARG A 53 -16.71 -3.74 -5.75
C ARG A 53 -16.82 -2.65 -4.69
N GLY A 54 -15.93 -2.65 -3.71
CA GLY A 54 -15.88 -1.62 -2.66
C GLY A 54 -15.10 -0.37 -3.07
N ASP A 55 -14.46 -0.37 -4.25
CA ASP A 55 -13.68 0.76 -4.73
C ASP A 55 -14.51 1.71 -5.59
N ARG A 56 -14.83 2.89 -5.04
CA ARG A 56 -15.53 3.97 -5.76
C ARG A 56 -14.74 4.45 -6.98
N PHE A 57 -13.41 4.44 -6.89
CA PHE A 57 -12.50 4.88 -7.94
C PHE A 57 -12.03 3.73 -8.87
N TRP A 58 -12.70 2.57 -8.85
CA TRP A 58 -12.44 1.51 -9.81
C TRP A 58 -12.53 2.06 -11.24
N TYR A 59 -11.49 1.83 -12.05
CA TYR A 59 -11.31 2.55 -13.31
C TYR A 59 -12.45 2.35 -14.32
N GLU A 60 -13.25 1.28 -14.23
CA GLU A 60 -14.39 1.03 -15.14
C GLU A 60 -15.73 1.59 -14.65
N ASN A 61 -15.78 2.21 -13.45
CA ASN A 61 -17.03 2.74 -12.90
C ASN A 61 -17.58 3.93 -13.70
N ASP A 62 -18.90 3.99 -13.83
CA ASP A 62 -19.63 5.18 -14.30
C ASP A 62 -20.16 6.03 -13.13
N ILE A 63 -19.24 6.49 -12.28
CA ILE A 63 -19.49 7.40 -11.16
C ILE A 63 -18.77 8.75 -11.42
N PRO A 64 -19.47 9.74 -12.01
CA PRO A 64 -18.92 11.08 -12.19
C PRO A 64 -18.56 11.77 -10.87
N PRO A 65 -17.52 12.63 -10.84
CA PRO A 65 -16.70 13.08 -11.98
C PRO A 65 -15.45 12.23 -12.25
N SER A 66 -15.31 11.08 -11.57
CA SER A 66 -14.12 10.21 -11.65
C SER A 66 -14.08 9.32 -12.90
N SER A 67 -15.23 9.10 -13.54
CA SER A 67 -15.34 8.21 -14.69
C SER A 67 -14.49 8.61 -15.89
N PHE A 68 -13.90 7.59 -16.51
CA PHE A 68 -13.35 7.70 -17.86
C PHE A 68 -14.46 7.66 -18.91
N THR A 69 -14.22 8.29 -20.05
CA THR A 69 -15.05 8.13 -21.25
C THR A 69 -14.89 6.73 -21.83
N LYS A 70 -15.84 6.26 -22.64
CA LYS A 70 -15.77 4.94 -23.29
C LYS A 70 -14.56 4.82 -24.22
N GLU A 71 -14.18 5.92 -24.87
CA GLU A 71 -12.99 6.01 -25.71
C GLU A 71 -11.72 5.84 -24.86
N GLN A 72 -11.63 6.51 -23.70
CA GLN A 72 -10.51 6.34 -22.77
C GLN A 72 -10.44 4.91 -22.24
N LEU A 73 -11.57 4.29 -21.87
CA LEU A 73 -11.60 2.89 -21.42
C LEU A 73 -11.13 1.92 -22.50
N THR A 74 -11.51 2.16 -23.76
CA THR A 74 -11.04 1.37 -24.91
C THR A 74 -9.52 1.43 -25.04
N GLU A 75 -8.91 2.59 -24.77
CA GLU A 75 -7.46 2.75 -24.79
C GLU A 75 -6.76 2.14 -23.57
N ILE A 76 -7.33 2.30 -22.35
CA ILE A 76 -6.80 1.67 -21.13
C ILE A 76 -6.73 0.14 -21.31
N ARG A 77 -7.76 -0.46 -21.91
CA ARG A 77 -7.87 -1.92 -22.15
C ARG A 77 -6.81 -2.49 -23.10
N LYS A 78 -6.08 -1.65 -23.82
CA LYS A 78 -4.93 -2.08 -24.65
C LYS A 78 -3.65 -2.27 -23.83
N THR A 79 -3.60 -1.73 -22.61
CA THR A 79 -2.38 -1.70 -21.82
C THR A 79 -2.05 -3.10 -21.30
N THR A 80 -0.87 -3.60 -21.65
CA THR A 80 -0.33 -4.86 -21.14
C THR A 80 0.94 -4.63 -20.33
N LEU A 81 1.30 -5.58 -19.48
CA LEU A 81 2.59 -5.52 -18.78
C LEU A 81 3.76 -5.54 -19.77
N ALA A 82 3.63 -6.29 -20.88
CA ALA A 82 4.61 -6.29 -21.97
C ALA A 82 4.80 -4.89 -22.58
N ARG A 83 3.72 -4.13 -22.80
CA ARG A 83 3.77 -2.75 -23.29
C ARG A 83 4.52 -1.84 -22.32
N VAL A 84 4.18 -1.91 -21.03
CA VAL A 84 4.86 -1.14 -19.98
C VAL A 84 6.35 -1.45 -19.94
N LEU A 85 6.72 -2.72 -20.05
CA LEU A 85 8.13 -3.13 -20.10
C LEU A 85 8.84 -2.61 -21.35
N CYS A 86 8.24 -2.72 -22.54
CA CYS A 86 8.79 -2.17 -23.78
C CYS A 86 9.07 -0.66 -23.68
N ASP A 87 8.16 0.11 -23.08
CA ASP A 87 8.29 1.56 -23.01
C ASP A 87 9.35 2.01 -21.99
N ASN A 88 9.62 1.20 -20.95
CA ASN A 88 10.37 1.64 -19.77
C ASN A 88 11.68 0.89 -19.51
N ALA A 89 11.84 -0.33 -20.03
CA ALA A 89 13.10 -1.07 -19.94
C ALA A 89 14.18 -0.43 -20.83
N ASP A 90 15.44 -0.59 -20.44
CA ASP A 90 16.59 -0.18 -21.22
C ASP A 90 16.85 -1.23 -22.32
N SER A 91 16.95 -0.82 -23.58
CA SER A 91 17.24 -1.69 -24.74
C SER A 91 16.22 -2.81 -25.02
N ALA A 92 14.94 -2.62 -24.66
CA ALA A 92 13.87 -3.55 -25.02
C ALA A 92 13.34 -3.28 -26.45
N ASP A 93 14.07 -3.74 -27.47
CA ASP A 93 13.58 -3.71 -28.86
C ASP A 93 12.58 -4.86 -29.12
N PHE A 94 12.70 -5.94 -28.35
CA PHE A 94 11.89 -7.15 -28.47
C PHE A 94 11.30 -7.57 -27.11
N MET A 95 10.05 -8.02 -27.14
CA MET A 95 9.32 -8.49 -25.96
C MET A 95 8.30 -9.55 -26.39
N GLN A 96 8.04 -10.50 -25.50
CA GLN A 96 6.94 -11.44 -25.67
C GLN A 96 5.59 -10.75 -25.36
N PRO A 97 4.52 -10.94 -26.16
CA PRO A 97 3.25 -10.24 -25.94
C PRO A 97 2.62 -10.45 -24.56
N SER A 98 2.82 -11.62 -23.95
CA SER A 98 2.37 -11.92 -22.59
C SER A 98 3.55 -12.09 -21.64
N ALA A 99 3.85 -11.05 -20.86
CA ALA A 99 4.99 -11.04 -19.93
C ALA A 99 4.93 -12.14 -18.86
N MET A 100 3.71 -12.56 -18.45
CA MET A 100 3.46 -13.56 -17.40
C MET A 100 3.46 -15.02 -17.89
N TYR A 101 3.49 -15.26 -19.20
CA TYR A 101 3.67 -16.62 -19.75
C TYR A 101 5.15 -16.86 -20.04
N ILE A 102 5.60 -18.12 -20.03
CA ILE A 102 6.93 -18.43 -20.59
C ILE A 102 6.95 -18.15 -22.10
N THR A 103 8.13 -18.03 -22.67
CA THR A 103 8.30 -17.90 -24.12
C THR A 103 7.81 -19.16 -24.81
N ASP A 104 7.08 -18.98 -25.92
CA ASP A 104 6.65 -20.09 -26.78
C ASP A 104 6.84 -19.67 -28.25
N PRO A 105 7.50 -20.48 -29.11
CA PRO A 105 7.80 -20.09 -30.49
C PRO A 105 6.59 -19.73 -31.35
N PHE A 106 5.37 -20.10 -30.94
CA PHE A 106 4.15 -19.90 -31.73
C PHE A 106 3.13 -19.02 -31.01
N LEU A 107 2.94 -19.20 -29.70
CA LEU A 107 1.87 -18.57 -28.92
C LEU A 107 2.34 -17.34 -28.13
N ASN A 108 3.64 -17.20 -27.88
CA ASN A 108 4.21 -16.09 -27.09
C ASN A 108 5.66 -15.81 -27.49
N ALA A 109 5.92 -15.76 -28.79
CA ALA A 109 7.25 -15.53 -29.33
C ALA A 109 7.66 -14.06 -29.09
N TYR A 110 8.97 -13.80 -29.05
CA TYR A 110 9.47 -12.44 -29.03
C TYR A 110 9.04 -11.69 -30.30
N GLN A 111 8.40 -10.55 -30.12
CA GLN A 111 8.00 -9.63 -31.17
C GLN A 111 8.72 -8.31 -30.98
N THR A 112 8.81 -7.49 -32.03
CA THR A 112 9.26 -6.12 -31.86
C THR A 112 8.29 -5.36 -30.95
N CYS A 113 8.79 -4.45 -30.14
CA CYS A 113 7.95 -3.59 -29.31
C CYS A 113 7.04 -2.64 -30.13
N SER A 114 7.13 -2.64 -31.46
CA SER A 114 6.22 -1.95 -32.38
C SER A 114 5.15 -2.86 -32.99
N SER A 115 5.15 -4.16 -32.66
CA SER A 115 4.16 -5.13 -33.16
C SER A 115 2.74 -4.80 -32.72
N ALA A 116 1.76 -5.14 -33.55
CA ALA A 116 0.34 -5.04 -33.23
C ALA A 116 -0.06 -5.92 -32.02
N ASP A 117 0.71 -6.97 -31.74
CA ASP A 117 0.49 -7.84 -30.58
C ASP A 117 0.86 -7.18 -29.24
N ILE A 118 1.57 -6.04 -29.27
CA ILE A 118 1.94 -5.23 -28.09
C ILE A 118 1.41 -3.80 -28.30
N PRO A 119 0.07 -3.63 -28.24
CA PRO A 119 -0.57 -2.39 -28.65
C PRO A 119 -0.21 -1.21 -27.74
N THR A 120 -0.20 -0.01 -28.32
CA THR A 120 0.03 1.26 -27.61
C THR A 120 -1.29 1.98 -27.39
N MET A 121 -1.44 2.59 -26.21
CA MET A 121 -2.58 3.44 -25.87
C MET A 121 -2.49 4.80 -26.59
N ASP A 122 -3.59 5.22 -27.21
CA ASP A 122 -3.74 6.55 -27.79
C ASP A 122 -4.15 7.59 -26.72
N LEU A 123 -3.18 8.29 -26.15
CA LEU A 123 -3.42 9.33 -25.16
C LEU A 123 -4.17 10.56 -25.70
N ALA A 124 -4.36 10.70 -27.02
CA ALA A 124 -5.14 11.80 -27.58
C ALA A 124 -6.61 11.80 -27.11
N LYS A 125 -7.12 10.65 -26.64
CA LYS A 125 -8.46 10.55 -26.05
C LYS A 125 -8.62 11.31 -24.72
N TRP A 126 -7.52 11.74 -24.09
CA TRP A 126 -7.52 12.58 -22.89
C TRP A 126 -7.48 14.08 -23.20
N LYS A 127 -7.54 14.49 -24.48
CA LYS A 127 -7.54 15.89 -24.85
C LYS A 127 -8.78 16.61 -24.32
N THR A 128 -8.60 17.68 -23.54
CA THR A 128 -9.69 18.55 -23.09
C THR A 128 -9.63 19.91 -23.76
N LEU A 129 -10.80 20.57 -23.86
CA LEU A 129 -10.87 21.94 -24.32
C LEU A 129 -10.17 22.87 -23.32
N SER A 130 -9.38 23.81 -23.82
CA SER A 130 -8.74 24.82 -22.97
C SER A 130 -9.83 25.71 -22.35
N PRO A 131 -9.85 25.90 -21.01
CA PRO A 131 -10.83 26.76 -20.35
C PRO A 131 -10.58 28.26 -20.57
N ARG A 132 -9.63 28.64 -21.44
CA ARG A 132 -9.36 30.05 -21.76
C ARG A 132 -10.54 30.66 -22.53
N PHE A 133 -11.49 31.23 -21.80
CA PHE A 133 -12.33 32.30 -22.33
C PHE A 133 -11.43 33.48 -22.70
N GLN A 134 -11.38 33.82 -23.99
CA GLN A 134 -10.78 35.07 -24.44
C GLN A 134 -11.67 36.23 -23.98
N VAL A 135 -11.34 36.82 -22.83
CA VAL A 135 -11.96 38.10 -22.42
C VAL A 135 -11.30 39.19 -23.25
N SER A 136 -12.08 39.96 -24.01
CA SER A 136 -11.52 41.04 -24.83
C SER A 136 -10.81 42.08 -23.94
N ALA A 137 -9.74 42.68 -24.47
CA ALA A 137 -9.03 43.74 -23.77
C ALA A 137 -9.96 44.92 -23.38
N THR A 138 -11.05 45.14 -24.14
CA THR A 138 -12.06 46.14 -23.82
C THR A 138 -12.86 45.80 -22.57
N VAL A 139 -13.34 44.55 -22.42
CA VAL A 139 -14.05 44.11 -21.20
C VAL A 139 -13.15 44.17 -19.97
N LEU A 140 -11.86 43.84 -20.13
CA LEU A 140 -10.87 43.89 -19.05
C LEU A 140 -10.58 45.35 -18.63
N LYS A 141 -10.45 46.26 -19.59
CA LYS A 141 -10.27 47.71 -19.36
C LYS A 141 -11.50 48.35 -18.71
N ASP A 142 -12.71 47.95 -19.11
CA ASP A 142 -13.96 48.41 -18.54
C ASP A 142 -14.17 47.91 -17.11
N SER A 143 -13.84 46.65 -16.83
CA SER A 143 -13.89 46.11 -15.47
C SER A 143 -12.84 46.74 -14.55
N LEU A 144 -11.62 46.97 -15.03
CA LEU A 144 -10.57 47.63 -14.26
C LEU A 144 -10.92 49.10 -13.96
N SER A 145 -11.51 49.81 -14.93
CA SER A 145 -11.97 51.20 -14.72
C SER A 145 -13.16 51.28 -13.77
N ARG A 146 -14.10 50.32 -13.79
CA ARG A 146 -15.15 50.19 -12.77
C ARG A 146 -14.57 49.95 -11.38
N ALA A 147 -13.63 49.02 -11.23
CA ALA A 147 -12.99 48.73 -9.95
C ALA A 147 -12.22 49.95 -9.40
N LYS A 148 -11.48 50.68 -10.25
CA LYS A 148 -10.80 51.93 -9.86
C LYS A 148 -11.78 53.00 -9.38
N ARG A 149 -12.93 53.16 -10.04
CA ARG A 149 -13.98 54.09 -9.61
C ARG A 149 -14.60 53.70 -8.26
N GLN A 150 -14.87 52.41 -8.05
CA GLN A 150 -15.37 51.92 -6.76
C GLN A 150 -14.35 52.10 -5.64
N ALA A 151 -13.07 51.80 -5.88
CA ALA A 151 -12.01 52.02 -4.90
C ALA A 151 -11.85 53.51 -4.56
N ALA A 152 -11.88 54.40 -5.56
CA ALA A 152 -11.83 55.85 -5.33
C ALA A 152 -13.03 56.35 -4.50
N ALA A 153 -14.24 55.87 -4.80
CA ALA A 153 -15.44 56.22 -4.03
C ALA A 153 -15.41 55.69 -2.58
N LEU A 154 -14.77 54.54 -2.35
CA LEU A 154 -14.54 54.02 -1.00
C LEU A 154 -13.53 54.87 -0.23
N MET A 155 -12.41 55.26 -0.86
CA MET A 155 -11.41 56.14 -0.26
C MET A 155 -11.97 57.53 0.07
N GLU A 156 -12.81 58.09 -0.80
CA GLU A 156 -13.47 59.38 -0.58
C GLU A 156 -14.48 59.30 0.59
N ASN A 157 -15.23 58.20 0.71
CA ASN A 157 -16.10 57.95 1.86
C ASN A 157 -15.33 57.76 3.18
N GLU A 158 -14.16 57.11 3.15
CA GLU A 158 -13.27 57.01 4.31
C GLU A 158 -12.74 58.40 4.72
N GLU A 159 -12.33 59.24 3.78
CA GLU A 159 -11.83 60.59 4.02
C GLU A 159 -12.91 61.52 4.61
N ILE A 160 -14.16 61.42 4.14
CA ILE A 160 -15.31 62.14 4.71
C ILE A 160 -15.63 61.67 6.14
N THR A 161 -15.47 60.38 6.42
CA THR A 161 -15.72 59.80 7.75
C THR A 161 -14.65 60.22 8.76
N ILE A 162 -13.39 60.35 8.31
CA ILE A 162 -12.26 60.81 9.12
C ILE A 162 -12.37 62.31 9.44
N ASN A 163 -12.79 63.15 8.49
CA ASN A 163 -12.95 64.59 8.73
C ASN A 163 -14.15 64.98 9.63
N ARG A 164 -15.14 64.09 9.80
CA ARG A 164 -16.26 64.31 10.73
C ARG A 164 -15.93 64.01 12.19
N ARG A 165 -14.83 63.31 12.48
CA ARG A 165 -14.43 62.91 13.84
C ARG A 165 -13.14 63.61 14.26
N SER A 166 -13.18 64.94 14.34
CA SER A 166 -12.17 65.74 15.03
C SER A 166 -12.20 65.48 16.55
N ILE A 167 -11.64 64.36 17.01
CA ILE A 167 -11.35 64.14 18.43
C ILE A 167 -9.87 63.81 18.57
N LYS A 168 -9.14 64.77 19.15
CA LYS A 168 -7.75 64.63 19.59
C LYS A 168 -7.65 63.50 20.63
N LEU A 169 -6.76 62.53 20.40
CA LEU A 169 -6.10 61.80 21.49
C LEU A 169 -4.71 61.35 21.04
N ARG A 170 -3.72 61.77 21.83
CA ARG A 170 -2.31 61.41 21.74
C ARG A 170 -2.11 59.94 22.11
N GLY A 171 -1.15 59.31 21.44
CA GLY A 171 -0.25 58.34 22.09
C GLY A 171 -0.29 56.91 21.56
N TYR A 172 0.85 56.53 20.98
CA TYR A 172 1.46 55.19 20.92
C TYR A 172 1.21 54.23 19.75
N THR A 173 2.32 53.53 19.49
CA THR A 173 2.81 52.76 18.34
C THR A 173 2.25 51.33 18.23
N PRO A 174 2.42 50.67 17.07
CA PRO A 174 1.88 49.33 16.81
C PRO A 174 2.70 48.23 17.51
N GLN A 175 2.25 47.82 18.70
CA GLN A 175 2.56 46.52 19.30
C GLN A 175 1.44 46.15 20.29
N GLN A 176 0.93 44.92 20.15
CA GLN A 176 -0.04 44.22 21.00
C GLN A 176 -1.52 44.66 20.90
N LEU A 177 -2.38 43.76 20.40
CA LEU A 177 -3.60 43.38 21.13
C LEU A 177 -4.14 42.01 20.67
N ASN A 178 -3.79 41.01 21.47
CA ASN A 178 -4.55 39.78 21.67
C ASN A 178 -5.67 40.07 22.69
N ARG A 179 -6.70 39.20 22.72
CA ARG A 179 -7.84 39.14 23.68
C ARG A 179 -9.06 40.04 23.41
N ASN A 180 -10.11 39.47 22.82
CA ASN A 180 -11.15 38.72 23.55
C ASN A 180 -12.46 38.74 22.74
N LEU A 181 -13.04 37.56 22.50
CA LEU A 181 -14.49 37.39 22.50
C LEU A 181 -14.85 36.41 23.61
N SER A 182 -15.93 36.80 24.29
CA SER A 182 -16.36 36.41 25.62
C SER A 182 -16.95 35.00 25.72
N PRO A 183 -16.98 34.45 26.94
CA PRO A 183 -17.46 33.11 27.26
C PRO A 183 -18.95 33.10 27.56
N ALA A 184 -19.66 32.05 27.14
CA ALA A 184 -20.73 31.44 27.92
C ALA A 184 -21.24 30.17 27.24
N GLY A 185 -21.30 29.09 28.01
CA GLY A 185 -22.19 27.97 27.74
C GLY A 185 -21.48 26.63 27.59
N ILE A 186 -21.08 26.01 28.69
CA ILE A 186 -21.69 24.76 29.18
C ILE A 186 -20.94 24.34 30.46
N MET A 187 -21.68 24.36 31.56
CA MET A 187 -21.33 23.62 32.76
C MET A 187 -21.33 22.13 32.42
N LEU A 188 -20.20 21.45 32.56
CA LEU A 188 -20.18 20.04 32.91
C LEU A 188 -19.65 19.94 34.33
N LYS A 189 -20.59 19.82 35.27
CA LYS A 189 -20.31 19.31 36.60
C LYS A 189 -19.70 17.90 36.43
N PRO A 190 -18.76 17.49 37.30
CA PRO A 190 -18.43 16.08 37.42
C PRO A 190 -19.67 15.37 37.98
N GLN A 191 -20.31 14.54 37.16
CA GLN A 191 -21.07 13.42 37.67
C GLN A 191 -20.11 12.25 37.82
N THR A 192 -19.30 12.31 38.87
CA THR A 192 -18.97 11.13 39.65
C THR A 192 -20.09 10.96 40.68
N GLN A 193 -20.50 9.71 40.93
CA GLN A 193 -21.63 9.26 41.76
C GLN A 193 -23.01 9.17 41.07
N ARG A 194 -23.17 8.15 40.23
CA ARG A 194 -24.04 6.99 40.49
C ARG A 194 -23.97 6.08 39.27
N ASP A 195 -23.13 5.06 39.39
CA ASP A 195 -23.38 3.68 38.94
C ASP A 195 -22.21 2.84 39.48
N GLU A 196 -22.18 2.74 40.81
CA GLU A 196 -21.45 1.69 41.51
C GLU A 196 -22.38 0.50 41.82
N GLU A 197 -23.56 0.42 41.19
CA GLU A 197 -24.56 -0.62 41.50
C GLU A 197 -25.35 -1.15 40.29
N ASN A 198 -24.76 -1.11 39.10
CA ASN A 198 -25.07 -2.08 38.05
C ASN A 198 -23.77 -2.35 37.30
N GLY A 199 -22.95 -3.25 37.84
CA GLY A 199 -21.87 -3.83 37.06
C GLY A 199 -22.42 -4.25 35.71
N LEU A 200 -21.67 -4.01 34.63
CA LEU A 200 -21.98 -4.59 33.33
C LEU A 200 -22.01 -6.10 33.52
N ALA A 201 -23.20 -6.65 33.77
CA ALA A 201 -23.42 -8.06 34.00
C ALA A 201 -23.39 -8.72 32.63
N PHE A 202 -22.19 -9.12 32.21
CA PHE A 202 -22.03 -10.01 31.08
C PHE A 202 -22.41 -11.41 31.55
N ASN A 203 -23.39 -12.01 30.88
CA ASN A 203 -23.90 -13.33 31.26
C ASN A 203 -22.91 -14.45 30.88
N SER A 204 -21.88 -14.12 30.08
CA SER A 204 -20.82 -15.02 29.64
C SER A 204 -19.52 -14.26 29.32
N ILE A 205 -18.40 -15.00 29.23
CA ILE A 205 -17.13 -14.45 28.73
C ILE A 205 -17.30 -14.02 27.28
N GLU A 206 -18.08 -14.75 26.48
CA GLU A 206 -18.43 -14.40 25.10
C GLU A 206 -19.13 -13.03 25.00
N ASP A 207 -20.07 -12.73 25.91
CA ASP A 207 -20.76 -11.44 25.94
C ASP A 207 -19.79 -10.30 26.26
N LEU A 208 -18.89 -10.49 27.24
CA LEU A 208 -17.84 -9.52 27.57
C LEU A 208 -16.91 -9.30 26.37
N MET A 209 -16.45 -10.37 25.75
CA MET A 209 -15.55 -10.30 24.60
C MET A 209 -16.20 -9.67 23.36
N SER A 210 -17.52 -9.80 23.20
CA SER A 210 -18.27 -9.09 22.16
C SER A 210 -18.40 -7.59 22.42
N ALA A 211 -18.30 -7.16 23.69
CA ALA A 211 -18.48 -5.77 24.10
C ALA A 211 -17.17 -4.97 24.15
N LEU A 212 -16.03 -5.61 24.45
CA LEU A 212 -14.71 -4.97 24.53
C LEU A 212 -14.32 -4.15 23.28
N PRO A 213 -14.59 -4.59 22.04
CA PRO A 213 -14.32 -3.81 20.82
C PRO A 213 -15.04 -2.46 20.74
N ASN A 214 -16.03 -2.20 21.59
CA ASN A 214 -16.73 -0.91 21.62
C ASN A 214 -16.06 0.12 22.56
N VAL A 215 -15.03 -0.28 23.31
CA VAL A 215 -14.29 0.63 24.21
C VAL A 215 -13.09 1.21 23.47
N ASP A 216 -13.20 2.50 23.09
CA ASP A 216 -12.11 3.26 22.46
C ASP A 216 -11.01 3.60 23.48
N VAL A 217 -9.76 3.33 23.12
CA VAL A 217 -8.57 3.62 23.91
C VAL A 217 -7.61 4.59 23.20
N ALA A 218 -7.98 5.13 22.04
CA ALA A 218 -7.13 6.03 21.26
C ALA A 218 -6.68 7.25 22.04
N ASP A 219 -7.53 7.81 22.91
CA ASP A 219 -7.19 8.96 23.77
C ASP A 219 -6.29 8.60 24.96
N LEU A 220 -6.16 7.31 25.30
CA LEU A 220 -5.24 6.81 26.34
C LEU A 220 -3.84 6.53 25.78
N LEU A 221 -3.75 6.33 24.46
CA LEU A 221 -2.49 6.14 23.76
C LEU A 221 -1.99 7.54 23.35
N ASP A 222 -0.82 7.93 23.85
CA ASP A 222 -0.17 9.22 23.56
C ASP A 222 0.36 9.26 22.10
N ILE A 223 -0.53 9.01 21.13
CA ILE A 223 -0.22 8.89 19.70
C ILE A 223 0.04 10.31 19.18
N PRO A 224 1.25 10.61 18.66
CA PRO A 224 1.54 11.91 18.08
C PRO A 224 0.55 12.16 16.93
N LYS A 225 -0.35 13.11 17.13
CA LYS A 225 -1.31 13.52 16.10
C LYS A 225 -0.55 14.38 15.09
N VAL A 226 0.16 13.75 14.16
CA VAL A 226 0.78 14.45 13.01
C VAL A 226 -0.32 14.73 11.99
N PHE A 227 -1.18 15.71 12.31
CA PHE A 227 -2.35 16.06 11.52
C PHE A 227 -2.04 16.53 10.09
N ASP A 228 -0.79 16.90 9.77
CA ASP A 228 -0.44 17.44 8.44
C ASP A 228 -0.25 16.36 7.36
N CYS A 229 0.06 15.12 7.75
CA CYS A 229 0.29 14.02 6.81
C CYS A 229 -0.94 13.14 6.57
N ASP A 230 -1.98 13.28 7.39
CA ASP A 230 -3.19 12.45 7.36
C ASP A 230 -4.42 13.22 6.85
N ASP A 231 -5.33 12.53 6.16
CA ASP A 231 -6.61 13.10 5.72
C ASP A 231 -7.72 12.72 6.69
N GLN A 232 -8.37 13.74 7.27
CA GLN A 232 -9.45 13.55 8.26
C GLN A 232 -10.62 14.54 8.03
N THR A 233 -10.61 15.25 6.89
CA THR A 233 -11.61 16.29 6.61
C THR A 233 -12.98 15.67 6.36
N LEU A 234 -13.99 16.16 7.09
CA LEU A 234 -15.40 15.83 6.94
C LEU A 234 -16.25 17.09 6.71
N PRO A 235 -17.37 16.99 5.97
CA PRO A 235 -17.87 15.79 5.28
C PRO A 235 -17.01 15.44 4.05
N CYS A 236 -17.10 14.18 3.61
CA CYS A 236 -16.42 13.75 2.38
C CYS A 236 -16.93 14.51 1.16
N ASP A 237 -16.00 15.01 0.33
CA ASP A 237 -16.34 15.67 -0.93
C ASP A 237 -16.57 14.61 -2.03
N HIS A 238 -17.85 14.39 -2.34
CA HIS A 238 -18.29 13.49 -3.40
C HIS A 238 -18.01 14.03 -4.81
N THR A 239 -17.61 15.29 -4.95
CA THR A 239 -17.28 15.91 -6.25
C THR A 239 -15.80 15.81 -6.60
N THR A 240 -14.99 15.20 -5.73
CA THR A 240 -13.58 14.93 -6.03
C THR A 240 -13.46 13.97 -7.21
N LYS A 241 -12.61 14.34 -8.18
CA LYS A 241 -12.32 13.49 -9.34
C LYS A 241 -11.34 12.36 -9.01
N PHE A 242 -10.42 12.62 -8.08
CA PHE A 242 -9.30 11.74 -7.77
C PHE A 242 -9.34 11.24 -6.34
N ARG A 243 -8.73 10.08 -6.13
CA ARG A 243 -8.55 9.49 -4.81
C ARG A 243 -7.62 10.35 -3.95
N THR A 244 -7.83 10.35 -2.64
CA THR A 244 -6.85 10.82 -1.66
C THR A 244 -5.68 9.84 -1.56
N ILE A 245 -4.49 10.32 -1.23
CA ILE A 245 -3.30 9.46 -1.09
C ILE A 245 -3.48 8.43 0.05
N THR A 246 -4.18 8.82 1.11
CA THR A 246 -4.44 7.96 2.27
C THR A 246 -5.57 6.95 2.04
N GLY A 247 -6.31 7.03 0.93
CA GLY A 247 -7.54 6.26 0.70
C GLY A 247 -8.78 6.77 1.45
N TRP A 248 -8.65 7.85 2.24
CA TRP A 248 -9.75 8.56 2.91
C TRP A 248 -10.89 8.92 1.96
N CYS A 249 -12.14 8.76 2.40
CA CYS A 249 -13.34 9.12 1.65
C CYS A 249 -13.53 8.39 0.30
N ASN A 250 -12.87 7.23 0.09
CA ASN A 250 -13.29 6.33 -0.99
C ASN A 250 -14.77 5.94 -0.79
N ASN A 251 -15.09 5.47 0.40
CA ASN A 251 -16.46 5.26 0.83
C ASN A 251 -16.99 6.53 1.52
N LEU A 252 -18.06 7.12 0.99
CA LEU A 252 -18.60 8.39 1.48
C LEU A 252 -19.32 8.27 2.83
N ASN A 253 -19.85 7.09 3.14
CA ASN A 253 -20.57 6.83 4.39
C ASN A 253 -19.63 6.33 5.49
N ASN A 254 -18.57 5.62 5.11
CA ASN A 254 -17.56 5.06 6.02
C ASN A 254 -16.15 5.45 5.54
N PRO A 255 -15.70 6.70 5.79
CA PRO A 255 -14.50 7.28 5.18
C PRO A 255 -13.19 6.54 5.48
N GLU A 256 -13.19 5.74 6.55
CA GLU A 256 -12.06 4.93 7.03
C GLU A 256 -11.88 3.60 6.28
N TRP A 257 -12.89 3.15 5.53
CA TRP A 257 -12.83 1.84 4.88
C TRP A 257 -11.79 1.82 3.75
N GLY A 258 -10.75 1.01 3.93
CA GLY A 258 -9.63 0.88 2.99
C GLY A 258 -8.53 1.94 3.13
N LYS A 259 -8.68 2.87 4.08
CA LYS A 259 -7.66 3.90 4.39
C LYS A 259 -6.37 3.26 4.92
N SER A 260 -5.24 3.88 4.65
CA SER A 260 -3.96 3.56 5.28
C SER A 260 -3.99 3.74 6.80
N MET A 261 -3.07 3.07 7.50
CA MET A 261 -2.99 3.06 8.97
C MET A 261 -4.28 2.57 9.64
N ARG A 262 -4.84 1.48 9.09
CA ARG A 262 -6.03 0.79 9.59
C ARG A 262 -5.78 -0.70 9.74
N ILE A 263 -6.61 -1.36 10.54
CA ILE A 263 -6.49 -2.80 10.77
C ILE A 263 -6.83 -3.59 9.51
N PHE A 264 -6.22 -4.76 9.35
CA PHE A 264 -6.67 -5.73 8.35
C PHE A 264 -8.09 -6.21 8.63
N SER A 265 -8.82 -6.59 7.59
CA SER A 265 -10.10 -7.28 7.76
C SER A 265 -9.88 -8.74 8.13
N ARG A 266 -10.83 -9.30 8.87
CA ARG A 266 -10.86 -10.70 9.27
C ARG A 266 -11.97 -11.45 8.55
N ILE A 267 -11.57 -12.47 7.80
CA ILE A 267 -12.51 -13.44 7.20
C ILE A 267 -13.05 -14.39 8.28
N LEU A 268 -12.23 -14.69 9.30
CA LEU A 268 -12.57 -15.52 10.45
C LEU A 268 -12.06 -14.85 11.75
N PRO A 269 -12.74 -15.06 12.90
CA PRO A 269 -12.26 -14.58 14.19
C PRO A 269 -10.82 -15.05 14.49
N PRO A 270 -9.99 -14.22 15.15
CA PRO A 270 -8.62 -14.61 15.47
C PRO A 270 -8.60 -15.66 16.58
N MET A 271 -7.60 -16.53 16.56
CA MET A 271 -7.38 -17.53 17.61
C MET A 271 -6.01 -17.32 18.27
N TYR A 272 -6.04 -16.82 19.50
CA TYR A 272 -4.85 -16.63 20.35
C TYR A 272 -4.86 -17.64 21.51
N ALA A 273 -3.71 -17.93 22.11
CA ALA A 273 -3.60 -18.87 23.23
C ALA A 273 -4.33 -18.39 24.49
N ASP A 274 -4.32 -17.09 24.73
CA ASP A 274 -5.00 -16.38 25.82
C ASP A 274 -6.31 -15.71 25.34
N ASP A 275 -6.74 -16.05 24.13
CA ASP A 275 -7.86 -15.45 23.42
C ASP A 275 -7.76 -13.92 23.18
N MET A 276 -6.58 -13.34 23.41
CA MET A 276 -6.35 -11.90 23.33
C MET A 276 -5.20 -11.55 22.39
N SER A 277 -3.98 -11.99 22.67
CA SER A 277 -2.79 -11.57 21.91
C SER A 277 -1.64 -12.57 21.90
N ALA A 278 -1.60 -13.52 22.83
CA ALA A 278 -0.53 -14.51 22.91
C ALA A 278 -0.60 -15.48 21.72
N PRO A 279 0.49 -15.69 20.97
CA PRO A 279 0.53 -16.67 19.88
C PRO A 279 0.15 -18.08 20.35
N LYS A 280 -0.53 -18.84 19.50
CA LYS A 280 -0.92 -20.22 19.80
C LYS A 280 0.33 -21.11 19.88
N VAL A 281 0.56 -21.73 21.04
CA VAL A 281 1.70 -22.67 21.27
C VAL A 281 1.26 -24.12 21.49
N LYS A 282 -0.02 -24.35 21.82
CA LYS A 282 -0.59 -25.68 22.05
C LYS A 282 -1.73 -25.95 21.08
N GLY A 283 -1.79 -27.17 20.57
CA GLY A 283 -2.86 -27.67 19.71
C GLY A 283 -4.12 -28.04 20.50
N ARG A 284 -5.16 -28.48 19.79
CA ARG A 284 -6.47 -28.84 20.38
C ARG A 284 -6.39 -29.93 21.44
N LEU A 285 -5.45 -30.87 21.28
CA LEU A 285 -5.23 -31.95 22.24
C LEU A 285 -4.28 -31.55 23.40
N GLY A 286 -3.94 -30.26 23.52
CA GLY A 286 -3.05 -29.73 24.56
C GLY A 286 -1.56 -29.95 24.31
N SER A 287 -1.17 -30.69 23.27
CA SER A 287 0.23 -30.87 22.87
C SER A 287 0.83 -29.61 22.29
N ILE A 288 2.14 -29.42 22.47
CA ILE A 288 2.89 -28.32 21.84
C ILE A 288 2.78 -28.43 20.31
N LEU A 289 2.54 -27.30 19.64
CA LEU A 289 2.52 -27.21 18.18
C LEU A 289 3.93 -27.35 17.60
N PRO A 290 4.06 -27.91 16.40
CA PRO A 290 5.36 -28.00 15.73
C PRO A 290 5.95 -26.61 15.48
N SER A 291 7.28 -26.52 15.55
CA SER A 291 8.02 -25.29 15.20
C SER A 291 7.82 -24.95 13.73
N GLY A 292 7.69 -23.66 13.41
CA GLY A 292 7.65 -23.16 12.04
C GLY A 292 8.85 -23.62 11.20
N ARG A 293 10.04 -23.72 11.82
CA ARG A 293 11.23 -24.23 11.13
C ARG A 293 11.13 -25.71 10.79
N VAL A 294 10.57 -26.52 11.69
CA VAL A 294 10.34 -27.95 11.44
C VAL A 294 9.36 -28.13 10.27
N ILE A 295 8.30 -27.33 10.22
CA ILE A 295 7.37 -27.35 9.09
C ILE A 295 8.09 -26.97 7.78
N SER A 296 8.90 -25.90 7.81
CA SER A 296 9.69 -25.45 6.66
C SER A 296 10.63 -26.55 6.14
N THR A 297 11.37 -27.26 7.00
CA THR A 297 12.34 -28.27 6.55
C THR A 297 11.72 -29.61 6.18
N GLN A 298 10.54 -29.94 6.72
CA GLN A 298 9.92 -31.24 6.49
C GLN A 298 8.84 -31.21 5.41
N VAL A 299 8.06 -30.13 5.33
CA VAL A 299 6.90 -30.00 4.43
C VAL A 299 7.21 -29.10 3.24
N HIS A 300 7.87 -27.96 3.48
CA HIS A 300 8.17 -26.93 2.47
C HIS A 300 9.66 -26.82 2.19
N TYR A 301 10.33 -27.98 2.06
CA TYR A 301 11.75 -28.03 1.74
C TYR A 301 12.00 -27.55 0.31
N ASP A 302 13.21 -27.05 0.08
CA ASP A 302 13.62 -26.50 -1.21
C ASP A 302 13.62 -27.59 -2.30
N VAL A 303 12.93 -27.31 -3.40
CA VAL A 303 12.81 -28.18 -4.58
C VAL A 303 12.91 -27.33 -5.83
N GLU A 304 13.87 -27.65 -6.70
CA GLU A 304 13.97 -27.03 -8.02
C GLU A 304 12.85 -27.58 -8.93
N ALA A 305 11.76 -26.82 -9.05
CA ALA A 305 10.61 -27.18 -9.88
C ALA A 305 10.09 -25.98 -10.70
N PRO A 306 10.80 -25.57 -11.77
CA PRO A 306 10.38 -24.44 -12.60
C PRO A 306 8.98 -24.64 -13.20
N HIS A 307 8.17 -23.59 -13.19
CA HIS A 307 6.81 -23.67 -13.71
C HIS A 307 6.78 -23.77 -15.24
N VAL A 308 6.11 -24.79 -15.77
CA VAL A 308 6.10 -25.12 -17.22
C VAL A 308 5.27 -24.17 -18.09
N ARG A 309 4.62 -23.16 -17.50
CA ARG A 309 3.68 -22.27 -18.21
C ARG A 309 3.87 -20.79 -17.91
N TYR A 310 4.30 -20.44 -16.71
CA TYR A 310 4.30 -19.06 -16.24
C TYR A 310 5.73 -18.62 -16.02
N SER A 311 6.03 -17.38 -16.40
CA SER A 311 7.34 -16.80 -16.18
C SER A 311 7.45 -16.31 -14.73
N LEU A 312 8.68 -15.97 -14.33
CA LEU A 312 8.97 -15.30 -13.06
C LEU A 312 8.20 -13.98 -12.88
N MET A 313 7.63 -13.41 -13.96
CA MET A 313 6.85 -12.18 -13.87
C MET A 313 5.54 -12.36 -13.08
N VAL A 314 4.97 -13.56 -13.00
CA VAL A 314 3.80 -13.81 -12.12
C VAL A 314 4.19 -13.59 -10.66
N MET A 315 5.33 -14.15 -10.26
CA MET A 315 5.91 -13.94 -8.94
C MET A 315 6.16 -12.45 -8.68
N GLN A 316 6.88 -11.81 -9.61
CA GLN A 316 7.34 -10.45 -9.43
C GLN A 316 6.16 -9.44 -9.37
N TRP A 317 5.13 -9.65 -10.18
CA TRP A 317 3.90 -8.85 -10.10
C TRP A 317 3.13 -9.11 -8.81
N GLY A 318 3.10 -10.36 -8.33
CA GLY A 318 2.49 -10.73 -7.06
C GLY A 318 3.10 -9.97 -5.88
N GLN A 319 4.42 -9.91 -5.80
CA GLN A 319 5.14 -9.13 -4.78
C GLN A 319 4.88 -7.63 -4.94
N PHE A 320 4.99 -7.10 -6.16
CA PHE A 320 4.78 -5.68 -6.43
C PHE A 320 3.36 -5.24 -6.04
N LEU A 321 2.35 -6.08 -6.32
CA LEU A 321 0.95 -5.88 -5.92
C LEU A 321 0.73 -6.05 -4.41
N ASP A 322 1.38 -7.02 -3.76
CA ASP A 322 1.31 -7.16 -2.29
C ASP A 322 1.72 -5.86 -1.60
N HIS A 323 2.79 -5.23 -2.11
CA HIS A 323 3.32 -3.99 -1.55
C HIS A 323 2.40 -2.78 -1.77
N ASP A 324 1.47 -2.86 -2.72
CA ASP A 324 0.45 -1.84 -2.98
C ASP A 324 -0.71 -1.92 -1.98
N ILE A 325 -1.11 -3.14 -1.59
CA ILE A 325 -2.36 -3.34 -0.83
C ILE A 325 -2.12 -3.75 0.63
N THR A 326 -0.91 -4.22 0.97
CA THR A 326 -0.58 -4.61 2.34
C THR A 326 0.83 -4.24 2.80
N PHE A 327 0.93 -3.82 4.06
CA PHE A 327 2.18 -3.66 4.77
C PHE A 327 1.97 -3.78 6.29
N THR A 328 2.59 -4.77 6.92
CA THR A 328 2.51 -4.95 8.37
C THR A 328 3.84 -4.55 9.04
N PRO A 329 3.86 -3.49 9.86
CA PRO A 329 5.08 -3.04 10.50
C PRO A 329 5.48 -3.92 11.69
N MET A 330 6.78 -4.01 11.94
CA MET A 330 7.33 -4.69 13.11
C MET A 330 7.50 -3.72 14.28
N ASN A 331 7.48 -4.25 15.50
CA ASN A 331 7.82 -3.48 16.70
C ASN A 331 9.29 -3.02 16.64
N THR A 332 9.54 -1.80 17.09
CA THR A 332 10.87 -1.19 17.15
C THR A 332 11.13 -0.61 18.54
N ALA A 333 12.40 -0.53 18.94
CA ALA A 333 12.84 0.20 20.11
C ALA A 333 13.79 1.33 19.69
N ASN A 334 13.50 2.57 20.09
CA ASN A 334 14.28 3.76 19.72
C ASN A 334 14.48 3.90 18.19
N GLY A 335 13.46 3.55 17.40
CA GLY A 335 13.52 3.62 15.94
C GLY A 335 14.44 2.60 15.27
N LYS A 336 14.81 1.52 15.98
CA LYS A 336 15.57 0.38 15.45
C LYS A 336 14.78 -0.93 15.62
N PRO A 337 14.92 -1.89 14.68
CA PRO A 337 14.38 -3.24 14.87
C PRO A 337 14.83 -3.86 16.19
N LEU A 338 13.95 -4.62 16.83
CA LEU A 338 14.27 -5.35 18.06
C LEU A 338 15.26 -6.48 17.76
N ASP A 339 16.27 -6.63 18.62
CA ASP A 339 17.21 -7.75 18.55
C ASP A 339 16.64 -8.97 19.30
N CYS A 340 15.91 -9.80 18.57
CA CYS A 340 15.29 -11.02 19.10
C CYS A 340 16.10 -12.27 18.77
N SER A 341 17.45 -12.17 18.79
CA SER A 341 18.36 -13.26 18.43
C SER A 341 18.62 -14.28 19.55
N ASP A 342 18.07 -14.10 20.75
CA ASP A 342 18.28 -14.98 21.91
C ASP A 342 16.95 -15.60 22.39
N CYS A 343 17.01 -16.81 22.96
CA CYS A 343 15.85 -17.50 23.56
C CYS A 343 15.10 -16.64 24.58
N GLU A 344 15.85 -15.85 25.36
CA GLU A 344 15.33 -15.05 26.47
C GLU A 344 14.95 -13.64 26.04
N SER A 345 15.03 -13.31 24.74
CA SER A 345 14.73 -11.97 24.22
C SER A 345 13.31 -11.50 24.56
N ALA A 346 12.34 -12.41 24.71
CA ALA A 346 10.98 -12.07 25.16
C ALA A 346 10.96 -11.38 26.54
N THR A 347 11.87 -11.76 27.43
CA THR A 347 11.96 -11.24 28.80
C THR A 347 13.01 -10.15 28.93
N LEU A 348 14.16 -10.33 28.26
CA LEU A 348 15.33 -9.46 28.41
C LEU A 348 15.35 -8.26 27.46
N VAL A 349 14.72 -8.38 26.30
CA VAL A 349 14.72 -7.34 25.26
C VAL A 349 13.34 -6.71 25.14
N HIS A 350 12.33 -7.51 24.77
CA HIS A 350 10.96 -7.03 24.60
C HIS A 350 9.97 -8.20 24.54
N PRO A 351 8.77 -8.09 25.14
CA PRO A 351 7.74 -9.15 25.12
C PRO A 351 7.22 -9.52 23.72
N GLU A 352 7.57 -8.74 22.70
CA GLU A 352 7.21 -9.00 21.30
C GLU A 352 8.26 -9.83 20.56
N CYS A 353 9.34 -10.23 21.21
CA CYS A 353 10.30 -11.18 20.64
C CYS A 353 9.74 -12.60 20.70
N LEU A 354 9.69 -13.27 19.55
CA LEU A 354 9.15 -14.63 19.38
C LEU A 354 10.18 -15.55 18.68
N PRO A 355 11.41 -15.68 19.23
CA PRO A 355 12.50 -16.40 18.56
C PRO A 355 12.13 -17.86 18.25
N ILE A 356 12.51 -18.33 17.06
CA ILE A 356 12.30 -19.73 16.66
C ILE A 356 13.63 -20.48 16.77
N THR A 357 13.67 -21.50 17.62
CA THR A 357 14.85 -22.37 17.77
C THR A 357 15.13 -23.18 16.51
N VAL A 358 16.40 -23.21 16.10
CA VAL A 358 16.90 -24.11 15.04
C VAL A 358 16.92 -25.56 15.56
N PRO A 359 16.23 -26.51 14.90
CA PRO A 359 16.23 -27.92 15.28
C PRO A 359 17.63 -28.56 15.25
N ALA A 360 17.84 -29.62 16.03
CA ALA A 360 19.12 -30.31 16.10
C ALA A 360 19.50 -31.02 14.78
N ASP A 361 18.51 -31.45 14.02
CA ASP A 361 18.59 -32.12 12.72
C ASP A 361 18.36 -31.16 11.54
N ASP A 362 18.49 -29.85 11.76
CA ASP A 362 18.36 -28.87 10.69
C ASP A 362 19.43 -29.11 9.59
N PRO A 363 19.03 -29.23 8.31
CA PRO A 363 19.95 -29.58 7.24
C PRO A 363 20.91 -28.44 6.87
N TYR A 364 20.64 -27.20 7.28
CA TYR A 364 21.36 -26.02 6.82
C TYR A 364 22.00 -25.24 7.97
N TYR A 365 21.25 -24.95 9.03
CA TYR A 365 21.72 -24.10 10.13
C TYR A 365 22.23 -24.94 11.30
N PRO A 366 23.38 -24.60 11.90
CA PRO A 366 23.82 -25.28 13.11
C PRO A 366 22.89 -24.92 14.28
N PRO A 367 22.51 -25.87 15.14
CA PRO A 367 21.61 -25.62 16.28
C PRO A 367 22.24 -24.74 17.36
N ILE A 368 23.56 -24.60 17.34
CA ILE A 368 24.33 -23.72 18.23
C ILE A 368 25.05 -22.67 17.38
N ASN A 369 24.91 -21.41 17.77
CA ASN A 369 25.66 -20.31 17.20
C ASN A 369 27.13 -20.43 17.62
N ARG A 370 28.03 -20.60 16.63
CA ARG A 370 29.46 -20.84 16.87
C ARG A 370 30.18 -19.67 17.53
N THR A 371 29.68 -18.45 17.38
CA THR A 371 30.28 -17.23 17.93
C THR A 371 29.91 -17.03 19.39
N THR A 372 28.65 -17.29 19.75
CA THR A 372 28.14 -17.03 21.11
C THR A 372 28.12 -18.26 22.00
N GLY A 373 28.20 -19.46 21.42
CA GLY A 373 28.03 -20.73 22.13
C GLY A 373 26.60 -21.00 22.60
N ARG A 374 25.63 -20.18 22.20
CA ARG A 374 24.21 -20.28 22.58
C ARG A 374 23.39 -20.97 21.48
N PRO A 375 22.18 -21.48 21.80
CA PRO A 375 21.26 -21.97 20.80
C PRO A 375 21.02 -20.94 19.68
N HIS A 376 21.02 -21.41 18.44
CA HIS A 376 20.75 -20.58 17.28
C HIS A 376 19.25 -20.35 17.14
N MET A 377 18.85 -19.08 17.08
CA MET A 377 17.47 -18.64 16.87
C MET A 377 17.29 -17.92 15.54
N TYR A 378 16.14 -18.09 14.91
CA TYR A 378 15.64 -17.13 13.93
C TYR A 378 15.06 -15.93 14.63
N ILE A 379 15.45 -14.74 14.17
CA ILE A 379 14.93 -13.47 14.67
C ILE A 379 13.51 -13.31 14.17
N VAL A 380 12.55 -13.39 15.08
CA VAL A 380 11.13 -13.16 14.79
C VAL A 380 10.57 -12.22 15.85
N CYS A 381 9.85 -11.22 15.39
CA CYS A 381 9.15 -10.24 16.23
C CYS A 381 7.67 -10.27 15.91
N SER A 382 6.82 -10.09 16.91
CA SER A 382 5.42 -9.79 16.67
C SER A 382 5.29 -8.48 15.89
N VAL A 383 4.33 -8.48 14.99
CA VAL A 383 3.90 -7.30 14.25
C VAL A 383 3.12 -6.32 15.14
N LEU A 384 3.14 -5.04 14.79
CA LEU A 384 2.46 -3.99 15.56
C LEU A 384 0.95 -4.26 15.67
N ALA A 385 0.41 -4.10 16.88
CA ALA A 385 -1.03 -4.03 17.10
C ALA A 385 -1.58 -2.71 16.56
N GLY A 386 -2.63 -2.77 15.75
CA GLY A 386 -3.28 -1.62 15.11
C GLY A 386 -4.66 -1.29 15.67
N GLN A 387 -5.21 -2.10 16.58
CA GLN A 387 -6.51 -1.82 17.18
C GLN A 387 -6.46 -0.57 18.06
N LEU A 388 -7.50 0.26 17.94
CA LEU A 388 -7.72 1.44 18.79
C LEU A 388 -8.77 1.18 19.87
N THR A 389 -9.27 -0.05 19.95
CA THR A 389 -10.29 -0.48 20.89
C THR A 389 -9.79 -1.67 21.71
N LEU A 390 -10.38 -1.90 22.88
CA LEU A 390 -10.10 -3.11 23.66
C LEU A 390 -10.58 -4.36 22.89
N GLY A 391 -9.98 -5.51 23.19
CA GLY A 391 -10.34 -6.78 22.57
C GLY A 391 -9.14 -7.50 21.98
N ARG A 392 -9.41 -8.45 21.09
CA ARG A 392 -8.38 -9.31 20.48
C ARG A 392 -7.42 -8.46 19.63
N ARG A 393 -6.16 -8.89 19.58
CA ARG A 393 -5.10 -8.20 18.83
C ARG A 393 -5.41 -8.22 17.33
N GLU A 394 -5.40 -7.04 16.74
CA GLU A 394 -5.53 -6.80 15.31
C GLU A 394 -4.27 -6.19 14.74
N GLN A 395 -3.87 -6.64 13.56
CA GLN A 395 -2.63 -6.18 12.94
C GLN A 395 -2.90 -4.94 12.08
N LEU A 396 -1.97 -3.99 12.14
CA LEU A 396 -2.03 -2.76 11.36
C LEU A 396 -1.62 -3.01 9.91
N ASN A 397 -2.38 -2.45 8.97
CA ASN A 397 -1.97 -2.20 7.61
C ASN A 397 -1.51 -0.75 7.46
N GLN A 398 -0.25 -0.52 7.11
CA GLN A 398 0.30 0.83 6.94
C GLN A 398 -0.05 1.47 5.60
N VAL A 399 -0.37 0.66 4.59
CA VAL A 399 -0.71 1.15 3.25
C VAL A 399 -2.22 1.12 3.01
N THR A 400 -2.67 1.76 1.93
CA THR A 400 -4.07 1.68 1.48
C THR A 400 -4.43 0.22 1.12
N ALA A 401 -5.71 -0.14 1.20
CA ALA A 401 -6.14 -1.49 0.84
C ALA A 401 -6.46 -1.65 -0.66
N PHE A 402 -6.50 -0.55 -1.40
CA PHE A 402 -6.93 -0.51 -2.80
C PHE A 402 -5.77 -0.83 -3.73
N VAL A 403 -6.08 -1.38 -4.90
CA VAL A 403 -5.09 -1.44 -5.99
C VAL A 403 -5.01 -0.04 -6.59
N ASP A 404 -4.18 0.84 -6.03
CA ASP A 404 -4.10 2.26 -6.40
C ASP A 404 -2.66 2.75 -6.65
N ALA A 405 -1.70 1.83 -6.68
CA ALA A 405 -0.27 2.09 -6.85
C ALA A 405 0.32 2.98 -5.73
N SER A 406 -0.17 2.85 -4.51
CA SER A 406 0.41 3.43 -3.29
C SER A 406 1.88 3.03 -3.13
N ASN A 407 2.29 1.84 -3.58
CA ASN A 407 3.68 1.41 -3.63
C ASN A 407 4.58 2.27 -4.56
N VAL A 408 3.98 3.08 -5.44
CA VAL A 408 4.66 4.06 -6.30
C VAL A 408 4.46 5.48 -5.75
N TYR A 409 3.26 5.80 -5.26
CA TYR A 409 2.84 7.17 -4.92
C TYR A 409 2.90 7.54 -3.43
N GLY A 410 3.08 6.56 -2.54
CA GLY A 410 3.00 6.71 -1.09
C GLY A 410 1.59 6.45 -0.55
N SER A 411 1.50 6.21 0.77
CA SER A 411 0.24 5.96 1.48
C SER A 411 -0.14 7.08 2.46
N ASP A 412 0.69 8.12 2.56
CA ASP A 412 0.38 9.36 3.27
C ASP A 412 0.81 10.61 2.48
N ARG A 413 0.25 11.76 2.86
CA ARG A 413 0.45 13.00 2.10
C ARG A 413 1.89 13.48 2.12
N CYS A 414 2.63 13.22 3.19
CA CYS A 414 4.01 13.66 3.34
C CYS A 414 4.94 12.84 2.43
N GLU A 415 4.78 11.51 2.40
CA GLU A 415 5.48 10.64 1.46
C GLU A 415 5.23 11.05 0.00
N ALA A 416 3.96 11.19 -0.38
CA ALA A 416 3.59 11.59 -1.73
C ALA A 416 4.18 12.95 -2.13
N ARG A 417 4.23 13.93 -1.20
CA ARG A 417 4.88 15.22 -1.46
C ARG A 417 6.37 15.06 -1.75
N MET A 418 7.09 14.20 -1.01
CA MET A 418 8.53 14.00 -1.20
C MET A 418 8.89 13.25 -2.48
N LEU A 419 7.99 12.38 -2.95
CA LEU A 419 8.14 11.64 -4.19
C LEU A 419 7.92 12.51 -5.43
N ARG A 420 7.31 13.69 -5.29
CA ARG A 420 6.97 14.58 -6.41
C ARG A 420 8.03 15.64 -6.63
N THR A 421 8.16 16.05 -7.89
CA THR A 421 8.94 17.23 -8.28
C THR A 421 8.16 18.53 -8.15
N PHE A 422 6.83 18.46 -8.06
CA PHE A 422 5.89 19.59 -8.22
C PHE A 422 6.10 20.39 -9.51
N GLY A 423 6.67 19.74 -10.53
CA GLY A 423 6.81 20.28 -11.87
C GLY A 423 6.26 19.32 -12.91
N TRP A 424 5.30 19.80 -13.70
CA TRP A 424 4.75 19.06 -14.85
C TRP A 424 4.15 17.69 -14.51
N GLY A 425 3.69 17.52 -13.27
CA GLY A 425 3.08 16.30 -12.76
C GLY A 425 4.05 15.16 -12.51
N LYS A 426 5.37 15.40 -12.48
CA LYS A 426 6.39 14.33 -12.47
C LYS A 426 6.78 13.85 -11.08
N LEU A 427 7.10 12.56 -11.00
CA LEU A 427 7.82 11.94 -9.89
C LEU A 427 9.32 12.26 -9.95
N ASN A 428 9.94 12.31 -8.77
CA ASN A 428 11.34 12.57 -8.57
C ASN A 428 12.21 11.38 -9.03
N VAL A 429 13.41 11.67 -9.55
CA VAL A 429 14.28 10.68 -10.18
C VAL A 429 15.76 10.93 -9.87
N THR A 430 16.56 9.87 -9.96
CA THR A 430 18.02 9.96 -10.05
C THR A 430 18.44 9.77 -11.50
N ARG A 431 19.20 10.70 -12.08
CA ARG A 431 19.76 10.52 -13.43
C ARG A 431 20.73 9.35 -13.45
N HIS A 432 20.59 8.48 -14.45
CA HIS A 432 21.49 7.33 -14.59
C HIS A 432 22.93 7.80 -14.90
N PRO A 433 23.97 7.31 -14.19
CA PRO A 433 25.35 7.78 -14.38
C PRO A 433 25.88 7.64 -15.82
N ASN A 434 25.47 6.57 -16.50
CA ASN A 434 25.92 6.25 -17.87
C ASN A 434 24.95 6.71 -18.98
N GLY A 435 24.00 7.60 -18.67
CA GLY A 435 23.05 8.13 -19.67
C GLY A 435 21.91 7.19 -20.10
N ALA A 436 21.72 6.05 -19.43
CA ALA A 436 20.52 5.21 -19.58
C ALA A 436 19.28 5.89 -18.98
N LYS A 437 18.11 5.24 -19.03
CA LYS A 437 16.88 5.81 -18.47
C LYS A 437 16.99 6.06 -16.95
N ASP A 438 16.19 7.01 -16.47
CA ASP A 438 16.22 7.49 -15.08
C ASP A 438 16.03 6.36 -14.05
N LEU A 439 16.65 6.50 -12.89
CA LEU A 439 16.51 5.57 -11.75
C LEU A 439 15.61 6.17 -10.67
N LEU A 440 15.15 5.34 -9.74
CA LEU A 440 14.49 5.82 -8.52
C LEU A 440 15.40 6.77 -7.72
N PRO A 441 14.84 7.66 -6.88
CA PRO A 441 15.60 8.42 -5.90
C PRO A 441 16.53 7.52 -5.07
N GLN A 442 17.81 7.91 -4.93
CA GLN A 442 18.82 7.13 -4.21
C GLN A 442 19.25 7.82 -2.91
N THR A 443 19.60 7.02 -1.90
CA THR A 443 20.21 7.50 -0.65
C THR A 443 21.33 6.55 -0.20
N SER A 444 22.31 7.11 0.50
CA SER A 444 23.41 6.37 1.14
C SER A 444 23.20 6.12 2.64
N ASN A 445 22.16 6.72 3.24
CA ASN A 445 21.97 6.76 4.69
C ASN A 445 20.85 5.83 5.19
N HIS A 446 20.27 5.02 4.31
CA HIS A 446 19.13 4.21 4.69
C HIS A 446 19.55 3.01 5.55
N LYS A 447 18.79 2.75 6.61
CA LYS A 447 19.11 1.78 7.67
C LYS A 447 19.32 0.35 7.13
N ASP A 448 18.59 -0.01 6.09
CA ASP A 448 18.67 -1.34 5.46
C ASP A 448 19.69 -1.42 4.31
N CYS A 449 20.41 -0.34 4.01
CA CYS A 449 21.52 -0.33 3.04
C CYS A 449 22.81 -0.89 3.63
N VAL A 450 22.75 -2.10 4.15
CA VAL A 450 23.85 -2.72 4.90
C VAL A 450 24.77 -3.58 4.05
N ALA A 451 24.41 -3.85 2.79
CA ALA A 451 25.24 -4.66 1.89
C ALA A 451 26.59 -3.97 1.68
N PRO A 452 27.73 -4.54 2.10
CA PRO A 452 29.04 -4.04 1.71
C PRO A 452 29.17 -4.21 0.19
N SER A 453 29.63 -3.20 -0.54
CA SER A 453 30.06 -3.37 -1.93
C SER A 453 31.21 -4.39 -1.97
N LEU A 454 30.88 -5.67 -2.17
CA LEU A 454 31.85 -6.76 -2.33
C LEU A 454 32.61 -6.67 -3.67
N ALA A 455 32.15 -5.82 -4.58
CA ALA A 455 32.95 -5.39 -5.71
C ALA A 455 33.90 -4.27 -5.26
N LEU A 456 35.20 -4.55 -5.34
CA LEU A 456 36.32 -3.58 -5.22
C LEU A 456 37.06 -3.49 -3.87
N LYS A 457 37.27 -4.59 -3.16
CA LYS A 457 38.38 -4.67 -2.17
C LYS A 457 39.74 -5.10 -2.75
N LEU A 458 39.81 -5.52 -4.02
CA LEU A 458 41.05 -6.10 -4.59
C LEU A 458 41.73 -5.29 -5.69
N VAL A 459 41.15 -4.22 -6.25
CA VAL A 459 41.87 -3.36 -7.19
C VAL A 459 41.34 -1.92 -7.07
N ILE A 460 42.23 -0.95 -6.88
CA ILE A 460 41.98 0.51 -6.85
C ILE A 460 41.51 1.07 -5.49
N SER A 461 42.51 1.38 -4.67
CA SER A 461 42.43 2.38 -3.60
C SER A 461 42.22 3.78 -4.22
N PHE A 462 40.97 4.20 -4.50
CA PHE A 462 40.54 5.62 -4.54
C PHE A 462 39.04 5.89 -4.75
N VAL A 463 38.15 4.89 -4.88
CA VAL A 463 36.69 5.15 -4.97
C VAL A 463 35.98 4.55 -3.76
N MET A 464 35.63 5.39 -2.79
CA MET A 464 34.62 5.01 -1.79
C MET A 464 33.27 4.86 -2.49
N MET A 465 32.95 3.66 -3.00
CA MET A 465 31.59 3.34 -3.43
C MET A 465 30.77 3.03 -2.17
N ASN A 466 30.22 4.09 -1.56
CA ASN A 466 29.18 3.94 -0.53
C ASN A 466 28.01 3.17 -1.14
N SER A 467 27.58 2.10 -0.49
CA SER A 467 26.40 1.33 -0.90
C SER A 467 25.18 2.26 -0.95
N LYS A 468 24.52 2.32 -2.11
CA LYS A 468 23.30 3.13 -2.31
C LYS A 468 22.12 2.19 -2.45
N CYS A 469 21.02 2.48 -1.76
CA CYS A 469 19.71 1.90 -2.09
C CYS A 469 18.80 2.95 -2.67
N PHE A 470 17.71 2.49 -3.27
CA PHE A 470 16.64 3.37 -3.69
C PHE A 470 15.81 3.76 -2.46
N SER A 471 15.97 5.01 -2.02
CA SER A 471 15.11 5.67 -1.03
C SER A 471 15.27 7.19 -1.17
N ILE A 472 14.24 7.95 -0.79
CA ILE A 472 14.32 9.40 -0.62
C ILE A 472 15.17 9.76 0.62
N GLN A 473 15.84 10.91 0.61
CA GLN A 473 16.83 11.31 1.62
C GLN A 473 16.21 11.95 2.87
N GLU A 474 16.92 11.74 3.99
CA GLU A 474 16.64 12.09 5.39
C GLU A 474 16.50 13.59 5.70
N PHE A 475 15.33 14.18 5.50
CA PHE A 475 14.96 15.36 6.31
C PHE A 475 14.02 15.00 7.47
N PHE A 476 13.46 13.79 7.46
CA PHE A 476 12.64 13.25 8.53
C PHE A 476 12.90 11.74 8.64
N PRO A 477 13.26 11.20 9.83
CA PRO A 477 13.75 9.83 10.02
C PRO A 477 12.70 8.71 9.82
N HIS A 478 11.54 9.02 9.23
CA HIS A 478 10.39 8.14 9.13
C HIS A 478 9.85 7.93 7.71
N PHE A 479 10.36 8.64 6.70
CA PHE A 479 9.73 8.63 5.37
C PHE A 479 10.70 8.14 4.30
N GLN A 480 10.29 7.10 3.60
CA GLN A 480 11.03 6.43 2.54
C GLN A 480 10.14 6.37 1.30
N ILE A 481 10.61 5.78 0.19
CA ILE A 481 9.83 5.70 -1.06
C ILE A 481 8.44 5.11 -0.77
N GLY A 482 7.45 5.36 -1.67
CA GLY A 482 6.04 5.02 -1.46
C GLY A 482 5.73 3.59 -0.99
N ASP A 483 6.70 2.68 -1.11
CA ASP A 483 6.86 1.54 -0.20
C ASP A 483 8.34 1.38 0.23
N ASN A 484 8.61 1.17 1.53
CA ASN A 484 9.97 1.08 2.08
C ASN A 484 10.70 -0.23 1.77
N ARG A 485 10.00 -1.23 1.22
CA ARG A 485 10.55 -2.53 0.84
C ARG A 485 10.95 -2.55 -0.64
N ALA A 486 10.86 -1.44 -1.37
CA ALA A 486 11.21 -1.36 -2.79
C ALA A 486 12.64 -1.84 -3.13
N SER A 487 13.57 -1.83 -2.16
CA SER A 487 14.96 -2.32 -2.31
C SER A 487 15.19 -3.72 -1.73
N GLU A 488 14.15 -4.48 -1.37
CA GLU A 488 14.26 -5.83 -0.78
C GLU A 488 15.03 -6.79 -1.69
N GLN A 489 14.74 -6.75 -3.00
CA GLN A 489 15.45 -7.52 -4.01
C GLN A 489 15.52 -6.77 -5.37
N PRO A 490 16.51 -7.06 -6.23
CA PRO A 490 16.80 -6.24 -7.41
C PRO A 490 15.68 -6.15 -8.46
N ALA A 491 14.94 -7.24 -8.69
CA ALA A 491 13.83 -7.28 -9.65
C ALA A 491 12.60 -6.51 -9.14
N LEU A 492 12.35 -6.45 -7.83
CA LEU A 492 11.34 -5.56 -7.24
C LEU A 492 11.73 -4.10 -7.45
N ALA A 493 12.98 -3.74 -7.16
CA ALA A 493 13.50 -2.39 -7.42
C ALA A 493 13.39 -2.00 -8.90
N ALA A 494 13.57 -2.96 -9.82
CA ALA A 494 13.36 -2.76 -11.24
C ALA A 494 11.88 -2.46 -11.56
N MET A 495 10.92 -3.18 -10.97
CA MET A 495 9.49 -2.91 -11.15
C MET A 495 9.08 -1.52 -10.67
N HIS A 496 9.52 -1.10 -9.47
CA HIS A 496 9.29 0.27 -8.99
C HIS A 496 9.90 1.31 -9.94
N THR A 497 11.10 1.06 -10.46
CA THR A 497 11.75 1.94 -11.44
C THR A 497 10.94 2.02 -12.73
N ILE A 498 10.45 0.90 -13.25
CA ILE A 498 9.62 0.83 -14.46
C ILE A 498 8.32 1.62 -14.30
N PHE A 499 7.63 1.49 -13.16
CA PHE A 499 6.36 2.18 -12.94
C PHE A 499 6.53 3.68 -12.68
N MET A 500 7.62 4.09 -12.02
CA MET A 500 7.99 5.50 -11.92
C MET A 500 8.27 6.10 -13.31
N ARG A 501 9.04 5.38 -14.15
CA ARG A 501 9.32 5.81 -15.53
C ARG A 501 8.03 5.91 -16.35
N GLU A 502 7.11 4.94 -16.19
CA GLU A 502 5.86 4.91 -16.93
C GLU A 502 4.96 6.08 -16.57
N HIS A 503 4.84 6.41 -15.29
CA HIS A 503 4.15 7.62 -14.85
C HIS A 503 4.75 8.86 -15.52
N ASN A 504 6.07 9.05 -15.43
CA ASN A 504 6.76 10.20 -16.01
C ASN A 504 6.62 10.27 -17.54
N ARG A 505 6.53 9.13 -18.24
CA ARG A 505 6.25 9.03 -19.67
C ARG A 505 4.82 9.50 -19.99
N ILE A 506 3.82 8.94 -19.32
CA ILE A 506 2.40 9.26 -19.51
C ILE A 506 2.15 10.75 -19.28
N VAL A 507 2.62 11.32 -18.16
CA VAL A 507 2.40 12.74 -17.85
C VAL A 507 3.10 13.67 -18.84
N THR A 508 4.26 13.28 -19.37
CA THR A 508 4.96 14.05 -20.42
C THR A 508 4.16 14.07 -21.72
N ASP A 509 3.57 12.94 -22.11
CA ASP A 509 2.70 12.86 -23.29
C ASP A 509 1.39 13.64 -23.08
N LEU A 510 0.75 13.50 -21.92
CA LEU A 510 -0.47 14.24 -21.58
C LEU A 510 -0.24 15.75 -21.50
N GLN A 511 0.90 16.20 -20.98
CA GLN A 511 1.29 17.61 -20.95
C GLN A 511 1.39 18.19 -22.37
N ARG A 512 1.94 17.42 -23.33
CA ARG A 512 2.01 17.84 -24.74
C ARG A 512 0.62 18.00 -25.35
N ILE A 513 -0.30 17.10 -25.01
CA ILE A 513 -1.68 17.08 -25.51
C ILE A 513 -2.52 18.17 -24.86
N ASN A 514 -2.32 18.40 -23.56
CA ASN A 514 -3.04 19.35 -22.72
C ASN A 514 -2.08 20.33 -22.02
N PRO A 515 -1.48 21.30 -22.75
CA PRO A 515 -0.54 22.26 -22.16
C PRO A 515 -1.16 23.16 -21.07
N HIS A 516 -2.49 23.20 -20.97
CA HIS A 516 -3.25 23.98 -19.99
C HIS A 516 -3.50 23.25 -18.68
N TRP A 517 -3.17 21.96 -18.57
CA TRP A 517 -3.34 21.22 -17.32
C TRP A 517 -2.34 21.68 -16.26
N SER A 518 -2.80 21.72 -15.01
CA SER A 518 -1.93 21.96 -13.86
C SER A 518 -1.04 20.75 -13.56
N ASP A 519 0.00 20.97 -12.76
CA ASP A 519 0.84 19.90 -12.20
C ASP A 519 0.00 18.79 -11.56
N GLU A 520 -0.95 19.17 -10.71
CA GLU A 520 -1.83 18.24 -10.00
C GLU A 520 -2.70 17.42 -10.95
N MET A 521 -3.27 18.04 -11.98
CA MET A 521 -4.11 17.32 -12.95
C MET A 521 -3.28 16.28 -13.73
N LEU A 522 -2.02 16.59 -14.04
CA LEU A 522 -1.13 15.66 -14.73
C LEU A 522 -0.76 14.46 -13.84
N TYR A 523 -0.40 14.70 -12.58
CA TYR A 523 0.05 13.68 -11.63
C TYR A 523 -0.96 12.54 -11.39
N GLN A 524 -2.26 12.79 -11.50
CA GLN A 524 -3.31 11.87 -11.04
C GLN A 524 -3.64 10.68 -11.99
N HIS A 525 -2.71 10.23 -12.85
CA HIS A 525 -2.94 9.17 -13.84
C HIS A 525 -2.13 7.88 -13.54
N GLY A 526 -2.79 6.71 -13.59
CA GLY A 526 -2.17 5.40 -13.33
C GLY A 526 -2.90 4.22 -14.02
N ILE A 527 -2.24 3.06 -14.12
CA ILE A 527 -2.67 1.91 -14.97
C ILE A 527 -2.66 0.53 -14.27
N MET A 528 -2.27 0.44 -12.99
CA MET A 528 -1.98 -0.83 -12.31
C MET A 528 -3.21 -1.74 -12.11
N GLN A 529 -4.40 -1.16 -11.89
CA GLN A 529 -5.65 -1.91 -11.77
C GLN A 529 -5.93 -2.79 -12.99
N HIS A 530 -5.77 -2.22 -14.19
CA HIS A 530 -6.09 -2.93 -15.42
C HIS A 530 -5.22 -4.19 -15.58
N ILE A 531 -3.90 -4.05 -15.50
CA ILE A 531 -2.94 -5.17 -15.63
C ILE A 531 -3.22 -6.26 -14.58
N THR A 532 -3.54 -5.87 -13.35
CA THR A 532 -3.84 -6.82 -12.27
C THR A 532 -5.05 -7.70 -12.60
N TYR A 533 -6.16 -7.11 -13.05
CA TYR A 533 -7.39 -7.86 -13.28
C TYR A 533 -7.48 -8.48 -14.69
N SER A 534 -6.81 -7.90 -15.69
CA SER A 534 -6.80 -8.43 -17.06
C SER A 534 -5.77 -9.55 -17.26
N GLU A 535 -4.60 -9.43 -16.62
CA GLU A 535 -3.52 -10.41 -16.74
C GLU A 535 -3.42 -11.29 -15.49
N PHE A 536 -3.09 -10.71 -14.33
CA PHE A 536 -2.61 -11.45 -13.15
C PHE A 536 -3.64 -12.39 -12.50
N THR A 537 -4.83 -11.90 -12.14
CA THR A 537 -5.83 -12.65 -11.33
C THR A 537 -6.16 -14.02 -11.94
N SER A 538 -6.29 -14.09 -13.27
CA SER A 538 -6.63 -15.33 -13.98
C SER A 538 -5.50 -16.36 -14.01
N ARG A 539 -4.22 -15.92 -13.92
CA ARG A 539 -3.07 -16.84 -13.87
C ARG A 539 -2.89 -17.39 -12.46
N VAL A 540 -3.15 -16.56 -11.45
CA VAL A 540 -3.04 -16.99 -10.06
C VAL A 540 -4.19 -17.90 -9.68
N LEU A 541 -5.45 -17.45 -9.86
CA LEU A 541 -6.64 -18.15 -9.39
C LEU A 541 -7.12 -19.27 -10.33
N GLY A 542 -6.69 -19.20 -11.60
CA GLY A 542 -7.27 -19.98 -12.68
C GLY A 542 -8.60 -19.38 -13.17
N LYS A 543 -8.93 -19.65 -14.44
CA LYS A 543 -10.12 -19.08 -15.12
C LYS A 543 -11.44 -19.37 -14.39
N SER A 544 -11.59 -20.56 -13.81
CA SER A 544 -12.83 -20.94 -13.12
C SER A 544 -13.13 -20.05 -11.91
N PHE A 545 -12.10 -19.71 -11.11
CA PHE A 545 -12.27 -18.86 -9.93
C PHE A 545 -12.36 -17.38 -10.31
N ALA A 546 -11.59 -16.94 -11.31
CA ALA A 546 -11.71 -15.59 -11.85
C ALA A 546 -13.13 -15.32 -12.39
N ASN A 547 -13.73 -16.28 -13.10
CA ASN A 547 -15.13 -16.21 -13.53
C ASN A 547 -16.12 -16.21 -12.35
N LYS A 548 -15.92 -17.13 -11.39
CA LYS A 548 -16.81 -17.27 -10.22
C LYS A 548 -16.92 -15.98 -9.42
N TYR A 549 -15.83 -15.24 -9.31
CA TYR A 549 -15.75 -14.01 -8.52
C TYR A 549 -15.85 -12.73 -9.37
N ASP A 550 -16.19 -12.83 -10.65
CA ASP A 550 -16.31 -11.69 -11.57
C ASP A 550 -15.08 -10.77 -11.51
N LEU A 551 -13.91 -11.35 -11.77
CA LEU A 551 -12.61 -10.65 -11.71
C LEU A 551 -12.08 -10.24 -13.09
N HIS A 552 -12.87 -10.42 -14.14
CA HIS A 552 -12.50 -10.02 -15.49
C HIS A 552 -12.80 -8.54 -15.72
N SER A 553 -11.83 -7.83 -16.29
CA SER A 553 -12.08 -6.52 -16.89
C SER A 553 -13.17 -6.63 -17.95
N GLN A 554 -14.01 -5.60 -18.05
CA GLN A 554 -15.04 -5.54 -19.07
C GLN A 554 -14.38 -5.47 -20.46
N VAL A 555 -15.02 -6.06 -21.47
CA VAL A 555 -14.55 -5.97 -22.87
C VAL A 555 -14.97 -4.62 -23.45
N GLU A 556 -16.17 -4.15 -23.11
CA GLU A 556 -16.75 -2.88 -23.55
C GLU A 556 -17.59 -2.27 -22.42
N GLY A 557 -17.86 -0.98 -22.48
CA GLY A 557 -18.77 -0.31 -21.55
C GLY A 557 -18.19 -0.11 -20.15
N TYR A 558 -19.08 0.08 -19.18
CA TYR A 558 -18.77 0.38 -17.80
C TYR A 558 -19.02 -0.83 -16.89
N PHE A 559 -18.36 -0.85 -15.75
CA PHE A 559 -18.64 -1.77 -14.66
C PHE A 559 -19.75 -1.20 -13.76
N GLU A 560 -20.79 -1.99 -13.51
CA GLU A 560 -21.96 -1.59 -12.71
C GLU A 560 -21.99 -2.28 -11.33
N GLY A 561 -20.90 -2.93 -10.93
CA GLY A 561 -20.84 -3.73 -9.71
C GLY A 561 -20.37 -3.00 -8.45
N TYR A 562 -20.16 -1.68 -8.49
CA TYR A 562 -19.81 -0.92 -7.30
C TYR A 562 -20.92 -1.00 -6.24
N ASP A 563 -20.55 -1.22 -4.98
CA ASP A 563 -21.48 -1.28 -3.85
C ASP A 563 -20.88 -0.57 -2.61
N PRO A 564 -21.47 0.55 -2.15
CA PRO A 564 -20.96 1.30 -0.99
C PRO A 564 -21.13 0.57 0.34
N ASN A 565 -21.77 -0.60 0.37
CA ASN A 565 -21.88 -1.45 1.57
C ASN A 565 -20.80 -2.55 1.61
N VAL A 566 -20.01 -2.70 0.54
CA VAL A 566 -18.88 -3.63 0.51
C VAL A 566 -17.65 -2.97 1.12
N ILE A 567 -16.99 -3.70 2.02
CA ILE A 567 -15.77 -3.24 2.71
C ILE A 567 -14.54 -3.65 1.87
N PRO A 568 -13.80 -2.70 1.29
CA PRO A 568 -12.59 -2.97 0.49
C PRO A 568 -11.36 -3.16 1.40
N LEU A 569 -11.39 -4.14 2.30
CA LEU A 569 -10.25 -4.43 3.18
C LEU A 569 -9.63 -5.78 2.85
N PHE A 570 -8.29 -5.79 2.77
CA PHE A 570 -7.53 -7.01 2.58
C PHE A 570 -7.34 -7.76 3.92
N SER A 571 -7.18 -9.09 3.88
CA SER A 571 -6.99 -9.89 5.09
C SER A 571 -5.52 -10.24 5.28
N MET A 572 -5.07 -10.31 6.53
CA MET A 572 -3.68 -10.65 6.86
C MET A 572 -3.30 -12.06 6.35
N SER A 573 -4.24 -13.01 6.35
CA SER A 573 -4.02 -14.35 5.77
C SER A 573 -3.78 -14.32 4.26
N SER A 574 -4.37 -13.35 3.56
CA SER A 574 -4.20 -13.18 2.11
C SER A 574 -2.90 -12.45 1.76
N ARG A 575 -2.40 -11.57 2.65
CA ARG A 575 -1.07 -10.95 2.52
C ARG A 575 0.03 -12.01 2.38
N GLN A 576 0.07 -12.95 3.34
CA GLN A 576 1.08 -14.01 3.35
C GLN A 576 1.09 -14.73 1.99
N GLN A 577 -0.08 -15.07 1.45
CA GLN A 577 -0.19 -15.74 0.14
C GLN A 577 0.39 -14.92 -1.04
N LEU A 578 0.16 -13.61 -1.12
CA LEU A 578 0.74 -12.79 -2.20
C LEU A 578 2.25 -12.60 -2.02
N SER A 579 2.70 -12.41 -0.77
CA SER A 579 4.12 -12.39 -0.42
C SER A 579 4.81 -13.73 -0.70
N ASP A 580 4.09 -14.85 -0.68
CA ASP A 580 4.67 -16.17 -0.95
C ASP A 580 4.59 -16.58 -2.41
N LEU A 581 3.72 -15.97 -3.22
CA LEU A 581 3.95 -15.97 -4.67
C LEU A 581 5.37 -15.45 -4.98
N ALA A 582 5.91 -14.52 -4.16
CA ALA A 582 7.28 -13.98 -4.23
C ALA A 582 8.40 -15.01 -3.93
N THR A 583 8.10 -16.10 -3.22
CA THR A 583 9.11 -17.05 -2.70
C THR A 583 9.00 -18.46 -3.30
N VAL A 584 7.86 -18.82 -3.89
CA VAL A 584 7.56 -20.19 -4.38
C VAL A 584 7.92 -20.41 -5.86
N PHE A 585 8.43 -19.40 -6.57
CA PHE A 585 8.71 -19.44 -8.02
C PHE A 585 10.19 -19.26 -8.40
#